data_AF-D5U1W4-F1
#
_entry.id   AF-D5U1W4-F1
#
_cell.length_a   1.000
_cell.length_b   1.000
_cell.length_c   1.000
_cell.angle_alpha   90.00
_cell.angle_beta   90.00
_cell.angle_gamma   90.00
#
_symmetry.space_group_name_H-M   'P 1'
#
loop_
_entity.id
_entity.type
_entity.pdbx_description
1 polymer ?
#
loop_
_entity_poly.entity_id
_entity_poly.type
_entity_poly.pdbx_seq_one_letter_code
_entity_poly.pdbx_strand_id
1 'polypeptide(L)'
;MDYLLTAFYLSTLSYYTGVLLKALPIPVYGLKKLANTLMLDGVYSATLAFSFRILLWLVEYFSVLLGVDWESYTAWVLTRLNELLAMIGFLKILGSFLSRSGLSFISTGVVSPLASHLTTVSTTIIVVYTASMLVSRLREGLIALGIMLHAVPFRLTRSVGAVLISVSIVFSIGAPLMPVFVETVSKGTPPIPYNQGDVYSVNLVFKDVFNNTVGFGVVEGYGSTGGLIYRYLVSEKGLVYKSFYSGGFPTFAHTLVFGFADKQYMVVFDPSRHVSNGLVNATLRLPDAVSLGVNRILFFNCAVEPVFYGRSGNTTVVIIDAQGSCTVEAYFQRDDSVEVFVNDSRIQGGVETSWSGVGISKTVFEVPAGRSNITVISWFRGYARPIVEEQPFTASLVDLNILEPESLIYWVSLTIVDLMILPLVYTAMLATVSLTLSRLLGGVSPRVARLITGV
;
A
#
# COMPACT_ATOMS: atom_id res chain seq x y z
N MET A 1 4.07 -43.16 3.05
CA MET A 1 4.76 -44.45 3.30
C MET A 1 4.87 -45.30 2.04
N ASP A 2 3.88 -45.24 1.14
CA ASP A 2 3.84 -46.06 -0.08
C ASP A 2 5.02 -45.82 -1.04
N TYR A 3 5.53 -44.59 -1.15
CA TYR A 3 6.68 -44.28 -2.03
C TYR A 3 7.97 -44.99 -1.61
N LEU A 4 8.26 -45.09 -0.31
CA LEU A 4 9.47 -45.75 0.20
C LEU A 4 9.38 -47.28 0.06
N LEU A 5 8.20 -47.85 0.31
CA LEU A 5 7.93 -49.27 0.11
C LEU A 5 8.05 -49.65 -1.37
N THR A 6 7.50 -48.81 -2.26
CA THR A 6 7.64 -48.97 -3.71
C THR A 6 9.10 -48.84 -4.16
N ALA A 7 9.85 -47.89 -3.60
CA ALA A 7 11.28 -47.74 -3.86
C ALA A 7 12.07 -48.99 -3.48
N PHE A 8 11.75 -49.62 -2.34
CA PHE A 8 12.40 -50.86 -1.90
C PHE A 8 12.10 -52.04 -2.81
N TYR A 9 10.85 -52.20 -3.28
CA TYR A 9 10.50 -53.24 -4.24
C TYR A 9 11.15 -53.04 -5.61
N LEU A 10 11.17 -51.80 -6.13
CA LEU A 10 11.87 -51.45 -7.37
C LEU A 10 13.37 -51.74 -7.28
N SER A 11 13.96 -51.40 -6.14
CA SER A 11 15.36 -51.69 -5.84
C SER A 11 15.66 -53.20 -5.83
N THR A 12 14.80 -53.97 -5.19
CA THR A 12 14.90 -55.43 -5.13
C THR A 12 14.73 -56.07 -6.52
N LEU A 13 13.79 -55.54 -7.32
CA LEU A 13 13.58 -55.94 -8.71
C LEU A 13 14.82 -55.65 -9.58
N SER A 14 15.44 -54.46 -9.43
CA SER A 14 16.68 -54.10 -10.12
C SER A 14 17.83 -55.06 -9.77
N TYR A 15 17.93 -55.47 -8.50
CA TYR A 15 18.94 -56.42 -8.06
C TYR A 15 18.73 -57.81 -8.67
N TYR A 16 17.52 -58.38 -8.56
CA TYR A 16 17.22 -59.72 -9.08
C TYR A 16 17.29 -59.80 -10.61
N THR A 17 16.85 -58.75 -11.32
CA THR A 17 17.03 -58.67 -12.79
C THR A 17 18.51 -58.66 -13.16
N GLY A 18 19.35 -57.94 -12.41
CA GLY A 18 20.81 -57.98 -12.56
C GLY A 18 21.39 -59.39 -12.32
N VAL A 19 20.98 -60.09 -11.25
CA VAL A 19 21.42 -61.47 -10.96
C VAL A 19 21.02 -62.42 -12.10
N LEU A 20 19.80 -62.33 -12.59
CA LEU A 20 19.29 -63.20 -13.66
C LEU A 20 20.07 -62.98 -14.97
N LEU A 21 20.33 -61.71 -15.34
CA LEU A 21 21.16 -61.38 -16.51
C LEU A 21 22.61 -61.88 -16.36
N LYS A 22 23.14 -61.87 -15.13
CA LYS A 22 24.47 -62.40 -14.83
C LYS A 22 24.53 -63.93 -14.86
N ALA A 23 23.44 -64.61 -14.49
CA ALA A 23 23.34 -66.07 -14.50
C ALA A 23 23.15 -66.67 -15.91
N LEU A 24 22.62 -65.88 -16.87
CA LEU A 24 22.40 -66.36 -18.24
C LEU A 24 23.71 -66.89 -18.89
N PRO A 25 23.69 -68.06 -19.56
CA PRO A 25 24.85 -68.64 -20.24
C PRO A 25 25.09 -67.96 -21.61
N ILE A 26 25.09 -66.63 -21.64
CA ILE A 26 25.26 -65.81 -22.85
C ILE A 26 26.55 -64.97 -22.69
N PRO A 27 27.58 -65.16 -23.54
CA PRO A 27 28.87 -64.48 -23.40
C PRO A 27 28.88 -63.07 -24.04
N VAL A 28 27.85 -62.26 -23.78
CA VAL A 28 27.80 -60.87 -24.27
C VAL A 28 28.33 -59.93 -23.18
N TYR A 29 29.52 -59.36 -23.42
CA TYR A 29 30.21 -58.47 -22.47
C TYR A 29 29.33 -57.29 -22.01
N GLY A 30 28.61 -56.65 -22.93
CA GLY A 30 27.70 -55.54 -22.62
C GLY A 30 26.57 -55.93 -21.65
N LEU A 31 26.00 -57.13 -21.83
CA LEU A 31 24.94 -57.66 -20.98
C LEU A 31 25.46 -57.97 -19.57
N LYS A 32 26.67 -58.54 -19.45
CA LYS A 32 27.31 -58.81 -18.16
C LYS A 32 27.70 -57.54 -17.42
N LYS A 33 28.16 -56.51 -18.13
CA LYS A 33 28.42 -55.18 -17.57
C LYS A 33 27.13 -54.53 -17.07
N LEU A 34 26.05 -54.59 -17.84
CA LEU A 34 24.73 -54.09 -17.45
C LEU A 34 24.20 -54.82 -16.21
N ALA A 35 24.33 -56.14 -16.16
CA ALA A 35 23.93 -56.98 -15.04
C ALA A 35 24.62 -56.55 -13.73
N ASN A 36 25.95 -56.40 -13.74
CA ASN A 36 26.70 -55.89 -12.59
C ASN A 36 26.25 -54.47 -12.19
N THR A 37 25.95 -53.61 -13.18
CA THR A 37 25.50 -52.24 -12.93
C THR A 37 24.13 -52.20 -12.26
N LEU A 38 23.18 -53.03 -12.71
CA LEU A 38 21.82 -53.14 -12.13
C LEU A 38 21.84 -53.68 -10.70
N MET A 39 22.73 -54.65 -10.41
CA MET A 39 22.94 -55.16 -9.04
C MET A 39 23.45 -54.06 -8.12
N LEU A 40 24.47 -53.30 -8.53
CA LEU A 40 25.00 -52.18 -7.75
C LEU A 40 23.93 -51.09 -7.54
N ASP A 41 23.17 -50.77 -8.58
CA ASP A 41 22.11 -49.76 -8.51
C ASP A 41 20.97 -50.17 -7.56
N GLY A 42 20.64 -51.45 -7.51
CA GLY A 42 19.72 -52.01 -6.51
C GLY A 42 20.25 -51.79 -5.10
N VAL A 43 21.49 -52.17 -4.80
CA VAL A 43 22.06 -51.98 -3.45
C VAL A 43 22.10 -50.49 -3.06
N TYR A 44 22.50 -49.60 -3.97
CA TYR A 44 22.52 -48.17 -3.71
C TYR A 44 21.13 -47.60 -3.44
N SER A 45 20.13 -48.02 -4.21
CA SER A 45 18.75 -47.52 -4.04
C SER A 45 18.11 -48.02 -2.75
N ALA A 46 18.38 -49.27 -2.35
CA ALA A 46 17.96 -49.80 -1.05
C ALA A 46 18.60 -49.02 0.11
N THR A 47 19.91 -48.79 0.02
CA THR A 47 20.65 -48.00 1.03
C THR A 47 20.08 -46.59 1.15
N LEU A 48 19.76 -45.97 0.02
CA LEU A 48 19.18 -44.63 -0.03
C LEU A 48 17.78 -44.60 0.60
N ALA A 49 16.94 -45.61 0.35
CA ALA A 49 15.65 -45.76 1.02
C ALA A 49 15.77 -45.91 2.54
N PHE A 50 16.73 -46.69 3.04
CA PHE A 50 17.00 -46.79 4.48
C PHE A 50 17.56 -45.49 5.06
N SER A 51 18.28 -44.69 4.26
CA SER A 51 18.85 -43.40 4.68
C SER A 51 17.84 -42.26 4.75
N PHE A 52 16.56 -42.46 4.36
CA PHE A 52 15.54 -41.39 4.31
C PHE A 52 15.45 -40.57 5.60
N ARG A 53 15.38 -41.24 6.76
CA ARG A 53 15.31 -40.54 8.06
C ARG A 53 16.59 -39.77 8.38
N ILE A 54 17.74 -40.30 7.96
CA ILE A 54 19.04 -39.63 8.13
C ILE A 54 19.09 -38.36 7.26
N LEU A 55 18.57 -38.40 6.03
CA LEU A 55 18.48 -37.23 5.16
C LEU A 55 17.60 -36.12 5.77
N LEU A 56 16.45 -36.48 6.33
CA LEU A 56 15.59 -35.51 7.03
C LEU A 56 16.28 -34.93 8.27
N TRP A 57 16.92 -35.77 9.07
CA TRP A 57 17.68 -35.33 10.24
C TRP A 57 18.83 -34.40 9.86
N LEU A 58 19.54 -34.67 8.76
CA LEU A 58 20.60 -33.78 8.26
C LEU A 58 20.08 -32.41 7.87
N VAL A 59 18.91 -32.34 7.23
CA VAL A 59 18.27 -31.06 6.90
C VAL A 59 18.00 -30.26 8.17
N GLU A 60 17.41 -30.89 9.19
CA GLU A 60 17.11 -30.21 10.45
C GLU A 60 18.38 -29.81 11.21
N TYR A 61 19.40 -30.67 11.24
CA TYR A 61 20.69 -30.39 11.85
C TYR A 61 21.36 -29.16 11.22
N PHE A 62 21.43 -29.09 9.88
CA PHE A 62 22.01 -27.94 9.18
C PHE A 62 21.18 -26.68 9.34
N SER A 63 19.84 -26.78 9.34
CA SER A 63 18.97 -25.63 9.62
C SER A 63 19.26 -25.03 11.00
N VAL A 64 19.39 -25.86 12.04
CA VAL A 64 19.72 -25.37 13.39
C VAL A 64 21.14 -24.78 13.45
N LEU A 65 22.12 -25.45 12.85
CA LEU A 65 23.52 -24.98 12.84
C LEU A 65 23.68 -23.60 12.19
N LEU A 66 22.93 -23.35 11.11
CA LEU A 66 22.97 -22.10 10.36
C LEU A 66 22.00 -21.04 10.91
N GLY A 67 21.29 -21.32 12.00
CA GLY A 67 20.31 -20.40 12.60
C GLY A 67 19.10 -20.12 11.69
N VAL A 68 18.73 -21.08 10.85
CA VAL A 68 17.69 -20.96 9.83
C VAL A 68 16.32 -21.11 10.48
N ASP A 69 15.51 -20.06 10.34
CA ASP A 69 14.13 -20.06 10.81
C ASP A 69 13.16 -19.64 9.70
N TRP A 70 12.18 -20.51 9.45
CA TRP A 70 11.12 -20.27 8.46
C TRP A 70 10.17 -19.18 8.91
N GLU A 71 9.96 -19.00 10.22
CA GLU A 71 9.11 -17.94 10.74
C GLU A 71 9.73 -16.56 10.46
N SER A 72 11.03 -16.41 10.76
CA SER A 72 11.82 -15.23 10.42
C SER A 72 11.79 -14.91 8.91
N TYR A 73 11.91 -15.92 8.05
CA TYR A 73 11.77 -15.74 6.60
C TYR A 73 10.38 -15.24 6.20
N THR A 74 9.32 -15.82 6.75
CA THR A 74 7.95 -15.39 6.46
C THR A 74 7.67 -13.96 6.94
N ALA A 75 8.15 -13.61 8.14
CA ALA A 75 8.03 -12.26 8.69
C ALA A 75 8.75 -11.25 7.82
N TRP A 76 9.97 -11.56 7.37
CA TRP A 76 10.72 -10.69 6.46
C TRP A 76 9.96 -10.43 5.15
N VAL A 77 9.43 -11.48 4.50
CA VAL A 77 8.66 -11.32 3.25
C VAL A 77 7.41 -10.45 3.48
N LEU A 78 6.68 -10.67 4.57
CA LEU A 78 5.48 -9.90 4.90
C LEU A 78 5.78 -8.43 5.15
N THR A 79 6.84 -8.12 5.89
CA THR A 79 7.28 -6.75 6.14
C THR A 79 7.63 -6.04 4.84
N ARG A 80 8.44 -6.68 3.98
CA ARG A 80 8.82 -6.11 2.67
C ARG A 80 7.63 -5.93 1.73
N LEU A 81 6.66 -6.83 1.76
CA LEU A 81 5.42 -6.68 0.99
C LEU A 81 4.57 -5.50 1.47
N ASN A 82 4.46 -5.29 2.78
CA ASN A 82 3.74 -4.15 3.32
C ASN A 82 4.39 -2.82 2.94
N GLU A 83 5.73 -2.76 3.00
CA GLU A 83 6.52 -1.62 2.54
C GLU A 83 6.26 -1.32 1.04
N LEU A 84 6.34 -2.34 0.18
CA LEU A 84 6.07 -2.22 -1.25
C LEU A 84 4.64 -1.73 -1.53
N LEU A 85 3.64 -2.27 -0.83
CA LEU A 85 2.24 -1.87 -0.99
C LEU A 85 2.01 -0.43 -0.56
N ALA A 86 2.64 0.03 0.54
CA ALA A 86 2.59 1.41 0.97
C ALA A 86 3.19 2.34 -0.09
N MET A 87 4.33 1.96 -0.69
CA MET A 87 5.01 2.74 -1.74
C MET A 87 4.20 2.78 -3.05
N ILE A 88 3.60 1.67 -3.47
CA ILE A 88 2.70 1.65 -4.62
C ILE A 88 1.48 2.54 -4.35
N GLY A 89 0.92 2.48 -3.14
CA GLY A 89 -0.14 3.37 -2.69
C GLY A 89 0.26 4.84 -2.81
N PHE A 90 1.45 5.19 -2.32
CA PHE A 90 2.03 6.53 -2.42
C PHE A 90 2.05 7.03 -3.86
N LEU A 91 2.70 6.27 -4.75
CA LEU A 91 2.89 6.67 -6.15
C LEU A 91 1.55 6.83 -6.85
N LYS A 92 0.56 5.98 -6.56
CA LYS A 92 -0.79 6.14 -7.12
C LYS A 92 -1.48 7.41 -6.62
N ILE A 93 -1.31 7.78 -5.36
CA ILE A 93 -1.84 9.03 -4.80
C ILE A 93 -1.15 10.23 -5.47
N LEU A 94 0.19 10.21 -5.53
CA LEU A 94 0.98 11.25 -6.18
C LEU A 94 0.62 11.41 -7.66
N GLY A 95 0.49 10.31 -8.39
CA GLY A 95 0.08 10.30 -9.80
C GLY A 95 -1.33 10.86 -10.00
N SER A 96 -2.26 10.52 -9.10
CA SER A 96 -3.63 11.06 -9.13
C SER A 96 -3.66 12.56 -8.83
N PHE A 97 -2.82 13.02 -7.90
CA PHE A 97 -2.64 14.43 -7.57
C PHE A 97 -2.08 15.21 -8.76
N LEU A 98 -0.94 14.77 -9.30
CA LEU A 98 -0.29 15.37 -10.46
C LEU A 98 -1.22 15.49 -11.67
N SER A 99 -2.04 14.47 -11.93
CA SER A 99 -3.00 14.49 -13.03
C SER A 99 -4.10 15.55 -12.83
N ARG A 100 -4.49 15.87 -11.59
CA ARG A 100 -5.49 16.90 -11.28
C ARG A 100 -4.92 18.30 -11.31
N SER A 101 -3.63 18.46 -10.99
CA SER A 101 -2.92 19.74 -11.00
C SER A 101 -2.39 20.15 -12.38
N GLY A 102 -2.80 19.47 -13.46
CA GLY A 102 -2.35 19.77 -14.83
C GLY A 102 -0.97 19.23 -15.19
N LEU A 103 -0.31 18.50 -14.28
CA LEU A 103 0.99 17.84 -14.48
C LEU A 103 0.83 16.38 -14.90
N SER A 104 -0.16 16.11 -15.77
CA SER A 104 -0.50 14.75 -16.20
C SER A 104 0.66 14.04 -16.91
N PHE A 105 1.56 14.79 -17.57
CA PHE A 105 2.75 14.25 -18.23
C PHE A 105 3.75 13.60 -17.25
N ILE A 106 3.89 14.12 -16.03
CA ILE A 106 4.76 13.52 -14.99
C ILE A 106 4.09 12.27 -14.41
N SER A 107 2.77 12.35 -14.19
CA SER A 107 1.97 11.23 -13.70
C SER A 107 2.06 10.01 -14.62
N THR A 108 1.86 10.21 -15.93
CA THR A 108 1.89 9.12 -16.92
C THR A 108 3.32 8.73 -17.31
N GLY A 109 4.25 9.69 -17.38
CA GLY A 109 5.61 9.47 -17.86
C GLY A 109 6.58 8.90 -16.83
N VAL A 110 6.39 9.21 -15.54
CA VAL A 110 7.33 8.82 -14.48
C VAL A 110 6.63 8.01 -13.40
N VAL A 111 5.59 8.55 -12.78
CA VAL A 111 5.00 7.96 -11.58
C VAL A 111 4.30 6.62 -11.86
N SER A 112 3.54 6.54 -12.95
CA SER A 112 2.83 5.32 -13.35
C SER A 112 3.78 4.15 -13.68
N PRO A 113 4.84 4.33 -14.50
CA PRO A 113 5.87 3.31 -14.69
C PRO A 113 6.56 2.86 -13.40
N LEU A 114 6.89 3.79 -12.49
CA LEU A 114 7.49 3.42 -11.21
C LEU A 114 6.55 2.54 -10.36
N ALA A 115 5.27 2.88 -10.30
CA ALA A 115 4.27 2.07 -9.60
C ALA A 115 4.08 0.70 -10.25
N SER A 116 4.15 0.60 -11.58
CA SER A 116 4.04 -0.68 -12.28
C SER A 116 5.25 -1.57 -12.02
N HIS A 117 6.46 -1.01 -12.03
CA HIS A 117 7.69 -1.74 -11.69
C HIS A 117 7.66 -2.27 -10.25
N LEU A 118 7.24 -1.45 -9.28
CA LEU A 118 7.06 -1.93 -7.90
C LEU A 118 6.01 -3.03 -7.81
N THR A 119 4.94 -2.98 -8.61
CA THR A 119 3.96 -4.07 -8.67
C THR A 119 4.61 -5.36 -9.19
N THR A 120 5.50 -5.27 -10.19
CA THR A 120 6.28 -6.41 -10.68
C THR A 120 7.25 -6.96 -9.63
N VAL A 121 7.87 -6.09 -8.83
CA VAL A 121 8.70 -6.52 -7.69
C VAL A 121 7.86 -7.30 -6.68
N SER A 122 6.68 -6.80 -6.32
CA SER A 122 5.75 -7.48 -5.40
C SER A 122 5.30 -8.85 -5.93
N THR A 123 5.00 -8.97 -7.23
CA THR A 123 4.64 -10.29 -7.78
C THR A 123 5.83 -11.24 -7.77
N THR A 124 7.03 -10.75 -8.04
CA THR A 124 8.25 -11.57 -8.05
C THR A 124 8.56 -12.14 -6.67
N ILE A 125 8.52 -11.32 -5.61
CA ILE A 125 8.81 -11.80 -4.25
C ILE A 125 7.76 -12.81 -3.79
N ILE A 126 6.47 -12.63 -4.16
CA ILE A 126 5.39 -13.60 -3.88
C ILE A 126 5.64 -14.92 -4.60
N VAL A 127 6.05 -14.90 -5.88
CA VAL A 127 6.35 -16.12 -6.64
C VAL A 127 7.55 -16.86 -6.04
N VAL A 128 8.62 -16.14 -5.69
CA VAL A 128 9.81 -16.74 -5.05
C VAL A 128 9.45 -17.35 -3.68
N TYR A 129 8.68 -16.62 -2.88
CA TYR A 129 8.23 -17.09 -1.57
C TYR A 129 7.34 -18.33 -1.68
N THR A 130 6.33 -18.31 -2.56
CA THR A 130 5.42 -19.44 -2.75
C THR A 130 6.15 -20.67 -3.28
N ALA A 131 7.09 -20.51 -4.22
CA ALA A 131 7.92 -21.60 -4.72
C ALA A 131 8.79 -22.22 -3.60
N SER A 132 9.43 -21.38 -2.79
CA SER A 132 10.26 -21.81 -1.67
C SER A 132 9.45 -22.53 -0.59
N MET A 133 8.28 -22.00 -0.25
CA MET A 133 7.37 -22.58 0.74
C MET A 133 6.79 -23.91 0.27
N LEU A 134 6.49 -24.04 -1.02
CA LEU A 134 6.00 -25.29 -1.62
C LEU A 134 7.04 -26.41 -1.48
N VAL A 135 8.31 -26.12 -1.75
CA VAL A 135 9.40 -27.09 -1.58
C VAL A 135 9.56 -27.50 -0.11
N SER A 136 9.50 -26.54 0.81
CA SER A 136 9.63 -26.81 2.25
C SER A 136 8.47 -27.66 2.79
N ARG A 137 7.22 -27.32 2.44
CA ARG A 137 6.03 -28.07 2.87
C ARG A 137 5.99 -29.48 2.30
N LEU A 138 6.48 -29.68 1.08
CA LEU A 138 6.50 -30.99 0.41
C LEU A 138 7.82 -31.73 0.58
N ARG A 139 8.75 -31.26 1.44
CA ARG A 139 10.11 -31.80 1.55
C ARG A 139 10.16 -33.32 1.70
N GLU A 140 9.33 -33.87 2.59
CA GLU A 140 9.31 -35.32 2.86
C GLU A 140 8.80 -36.11 1.66
N GLY A 141 7.75 -35.59 1.01
CA GLY A 141 7.17 -36.18 -0.19
C GLY A 141 8.12 -36.12 -1.39
N LEU A 142 8.78 -34.98 -1.61
CA LEU A 142 9.73 -34.77 -2.70
C LEU A 142 11.00 -35.62 -2.53
N ILE A 143 11.52 -35.75 -1.31
CA ILE A 143 12.62 -36.66 -1.03
C ILE A 143 12.14 -38.09 -1.29
N ALA A 144 11.05 -38.55 -0.67
CA ALA A 144 10.56 -39.93 -0.85
C ALA A 144 10.25 -40.29 -2.31
N LEU A 145 9.63 -39.39 -3.07
CA LEU A 145 9.38 -39.55 -4.50
C LEU A 145 10.70 -39.54 -5.29
N GLY A 146 11.66 -38.71 -4.89
CA GLY A 146 13.01 -38.70 -5.44
C GLY A 146 13.73 -40.04 -5.24
N ILE A 147 13.63 -40.63 -4.04
CA ILE A 147 14.16 -41.99 -3.74
C ILE A 147 13.49 -43.04 -4.64
N MET A 148 12.16 -42.98 -4.80
CA MET A 148 11.41 -43.89 -5.65
C MET A 148 11.87 -43.80 -7.12
N LEU A 149 11.98 -42.59 -7.67
CA LEU A 149 12.47 -42.38 -9.02
C LEU A 149 13.94 -42.75 -9.18
N HIS A 150 14.73 -42.65 -8.13
CA HIS A 150 16.11 -43.11 -8.13
C HIS A 150 16.22 -44.65 -8.16
N ALA A 151 15.24 -45.36 -7.62
CA ALA A 151 15.20 -46.82 -7.56
C ALA A 151 14.70 -47.51 -8.85
N VAL A 152 14.24 -46.76 -9.85
CA VAL A 152 13.73 -47.33 -11.10
C VAL A 152 14.86 -48.06 -11.87
N PRO A 153 14.63 -49.32 -12.31
CA PRO A 153 15.61 -50.09 -13.06
C PRO A 153 16.13 -49.38 -14.32
N PHE A 154 17.31 -49.78 -14.78
CA PHE A 154 17.98 -49.20 -15.97
C PHE A 154 18.31 -47.70 -15.90
N ARG A 155 18.24 -47.10 -14.70
CA ARG A 155 18.57 -45.68 -14.44
C ARG A 155 17.71 -44.67 -15.24
N LEU A 156 16.52 -45.06 -15.71
CA LEU A 156 15.69 -44.22 -16.58
C LEU A 156 15.35 -42.87 -15.93
N THR A 157 15.02 -42.88 -14.64
CA THR A 157 14.57 -41.69 -13.89
C THR A 157 15.55 -41.26 -12.81
N ARG A 158 16.74 -41.86 -12.76
CA ARG A 158 17.72 -41.64 -11.68
C ARG A 158 18.13 -40.18 -11.52
N SER A 159 18.34 -39.48 -12.63
CA SER A 159 18.72 -38.07 -12.64
C SER A 159 17.59 -37.17 -12.10
N VAL A 160 16.33 -37.48 -12.42
CA VAL A 160 15.16 -36.74 -11.91
C VAL A 160 15.00 -36.98 -10.41
N GLY A 161 15.16 -38.23 -9.96
CA GLY A 161 15.13 -38.57 -8.53
C GLY A 161 16.20 -37.83 -7.72
N ALA A 162 17.44 -37.80 -8.23
CA ALA A 162 18.55 -37.08 -7.60
C ALA A 162 18.31 -35.56 -7.53
N VAL A 163 17.72 -34.95 -8.56
CA VAL A 163 17.36 -33.52 -8.57
C VAL A 163 16.30 -33.23 -7.51
N LEU A 164 15.25 -34.04 -7.40
CA LEU A 164 14.19 -33.83 -6.42
C LEU A 164 14.71 -33.93 -4.98
N ILE A 165 15.56 -34.91 -4.69
CA ILE A 165 16.23 -35.02 -3.38
C ILE A 165 17.06 -33.76 -3.12
N SER A 166 17.87 -33.35 -4.09
CA SER A 166 18.82 -32.24 -3.92
C SER A 166 18.12 -30.89 -3.76
N VAL A 167 17.13 -30.58 -4.60
CA VAL A 167 16.34 -29.36 -4.52
C VAL A 167 15.63 -29.28 -3.17
N SER A 168 15.04 -30.40 -2.72
CA SER A 168 14.34 -30.43 -1.43
C SER A 168 15.27 -30.12 -0.26
N ILE A 169 16.47 -30.70 -0.24
CA ILE A 169 17.46 -30.45 0.81
C ILE A 169 17.95 -29.00 0.75
N VAL A 170 18.42 -28.56 -0.41
CA VAL A 170 19.07 -27.25 -0.57
C VAL A 170 18.09 -26.10 -0.36
N PHE A 171 16.87 -26.16 -0.89
CA PHE A 171 15.87 -25.11 -0.66
C PHE A 171 15.30 -25.14 0.77
N SER A 172 15.20 -26.32 1.41
CA SER A 172 14.73 -26.40 2.80
C SER A 172 15.68 -25.70 3.78
N ILE A 173 16.98 -25.74 3.51
CA ILE A 173 18.02 -25.10 4.33
C ILE A 173 18.29 -23.67 3.83
N GLY A 174 18.39 -23.50 2.51
CA GLY A 174 18.88 -22.28 1.89
C GLY A 174 17.84 -21.18 1.73
N ALA A 175 16.57 -21.50 1.46
CA ALA A 175 15.57 -20.45 1.21
C ALA A 175 15.39 -19.47 2.39
N PRO A 176 15.36 -19.92 3.66
CA PRO A 176 15.17 -18.99 4.78
C PRO A 176 16.42 -18.14 5.10
N LEU A 177 17.57 -18.43 4.48
CA LEU A 177 18.78 -17.59 4.57
C LEU A 177 18.77 -16.41 3.58
N MET A 178 17.78 -16.34 2.69
CA MET A 178 17.65 -15.25 1.72
C MET A 178 17.62 -13.84 2.35
N PRO A 179 16.91 -13.59 3.47
CA PRO A 179 16.91 -12.28 4.13
C PRO A 179 18.31 -11.82 4.50
N VAL A 180 19.10 -12.70 5.12
CA VAL A 180 20.48 -12.42 5.51
C VAL A 180 21.36 -12.16 4.29
N PHE A 181 21.17 -12.92 3.20
CA PHE A 181 21.87 -12.66 1.95
C PHE A 181 21.55 -11.27 1.38
N VAL A 182 20.27 -10.90 1.34
CA VAL A 182 19.87 -9.58 0.83
C VAL A 182 20.45 -8.47 1.70
N GLU A 183 20.34 -8.57 3.03
CA GLU A 183 20.80 -7.54 3.98
C GLU A 183 22.32 -7.40 4.05
N THR A 184 23.06 -8.45 3.70
CA THR A 184 24.54 -8.39 3.65
C THR A 184 25.06 -7.82 2.34
N VAL A 185 24.34 -8.04 1.23
CA VAL A 185 24.75 -7.55 -0.11
C VAL A 185 24.23 -6.15 -0.38
N SER A 186 23.03 -5.82 0.09
CA SER A 186 22.44 -4.49 0.00
C SER A 186 22.90 -3.60 1.16
N LYS A 187 23.07 -2.30 0.89
CA LYS A 187 23.30 -1.27 1.92
C LYS A 187 22.01 -0.84 2.64
N GLY A 188 20.91 -1.54 2.40
CA GLY A 188 19.56 -1.22 2.82
C GLY A 188 18.87 -0.28 1.83
N THR A 189 17.59 -0.55 1.57
CA THR A 189 16.68 0.49 1.11
C THR A 189 16.61 1.58 2.18
N PRO A 190 16.68 2.86 1.82
CA PRO A 190 16.39 3.90 2.80
C PRO A 190 14.95 3.68 3.36
N PRO A 191 14.68 4.07 4.61
CA PRO A 191 13.40 3.79 5.26
C PRO A 191 12.28 4.64 4.64
N ILE A 192 11.26 4.00 4.09
CA ILE A 192 10.07 4.70 3.57
C ILE A 192 9.55 5.61 4.70
N PRO A 193 9.38 6.92 4.49
CA PRO A 193 9.21 7.87 5.59
C PRO A 193 7.85 7.80 6.30
N TYR A 194 6.97 6.85 5.97
CA TYR A 194 5.69 6.75 6.66
C TYR A 194 5.08 5.35 6.61
N ASN A 195 4.45 4.96 7.71
CA ASN A 195 3.63 3.75 7.84
C ASN A 195 2.16 4.09 7.57
N GLN A 196 1.35 3.09 7.18
CA GLN A 196 -0.11 3.27 7.09
C GLN A 196 -0.76 3.72 8.41
N GLY A 197 -0.08 3.53 9.55
CA GLY A 197 -0.50 4.01 10.86
C GLY A 197 -0.39 5.51 11.09
N ASP A 198 0.31 6.25 10.21
CA ASP A 198 0.61 7.68 10.38
C ASP A 198 -0.41 8.59 9.68
N VAL A 199 -1.43 8.02 9.03
CA VAL A 199 -2.42 8.76 8.24
C VAL A 199 -3.84 8.24 8.52
N TYR A 200 -4.73 9.12 8.96
CA TYR A 200 -6.15 8.81 9.10
C TYR A 200 -6.96 9.14 7.84
N SER A 201 -8.08 8.45 7.66
CA SER A 201 -9.16 8.96 6.80
C SER A 201 -9.98 9.97 7.60
N VAL A 202 -10.48 11.03 6.96
CA VAL A 202 -11.22 12.10 7.64
C VAL A 202 -12.56 12.36 6.97
N ASN A 203 -13.56 12.64 7.81
CA ASN A 203 -14.83 13.24 7.46
C ASN A 203 -15.06 14.45 8.37
N LEU A 204 -14.72 15.65 7.88
CA LEU A 204 -14.98 16.90 8.59
C LEU A 204 -16.28 17.52 8.08
N VAL A 205 -17.14 17.94 9.01
CA VAL A 205 -18.39 18.65 8.70
C VAL A 205 -18.30 20.05 9.29
N PHE A 206 -18.44 21.08 8.46
CA PHE A 206 -18.49 22.48 8.91
C PHE A 206 -19.94 22.92 9.05
N LYS A 207 -20.27 23.44 10.24
CA LYS A 207 -21.62 23.89 10.57
C LYS A 207 -21.65 25.31 11.12
N ASP A 208 -22.74 25.98 10.81
CA ASP A 208 -23.05 27.34 11.28
C ASP A 208 -23.69 27.32 12.69
N VAL A 209 -24.05 28.49 13.21
CA VAL A 209 -24.70 28.64 14.53
C VAL A 209 -26.05 27.92 14.62
N PHE A 210 -26.76 27.79 13.50
CA PHE A 210 -28.04 27.08 13.38
C PHE A 210 -27.89 25.60 12.98
N ASN A 211 -26.66 25.06 13.01
CA ASN A 211 -26.33 23.68 12.65
C ASN A 211 -26.59 23.33 11.16
N ASN A 212 -26.72 24.33 10.29
CA ASN A 212 -26.70 24.19 8.84
C ASN A 212 -25.26 24.00 8.35
N THR A 213 -25.08 23.35 7.20
CA THR A 213 -23.75 23.11 6.65
C THR A 213 -23.19 24.34 5.93
N VAL A 214 -21.87 24.53 6.05
CA VAL A 214 -21.15 25.65 5.43
C VAL A 214 -20.28 25.12 4.31
N GLY A 215 -20.71 25.33 3.06
CA GLY A 215 -20.02 24.84 1.87
C GLY A 215 -18.93 25.77 1.35
N PHE A 216 -18.04 25.22 0.52
CA PHE A 216 -17.05 25.95 -0.27
C PHE A 216 -16.00 26.78 0.48
N GLY A 217 -15.79 26.61 1.77
CA GLY A 217 -14.60 27.12 2.46
C GLY A 217 -13.30 26.42 2.04
N VAL A 218 -12.17 26.98 2.45
CA VAL A 218 -10.84 26.36 2.34
C VAL A 218 -10.37 25.96 3.73
N VAL A 219 -9.90 24.72 3.88
CA VAL A 219 -9.38 24.20 5.14
C VAL A 219 -7.89 23.97 5.00
N GLU A 220 -7.11 24.60 5.86
CA GLU A 220 -5.66 24.47 5.92
C GLU A 220 -5.25 23.85 7.27
N GLY A 221 -4.24 23.00 7.26
CA GLY A 221 -3.66 22.44 8.47
C GLY A 221 -2.22 22.89 8.62
N TYR A 222 -1.85 23.40 9.79
CA TYR A 222 -0.53 23.89 10.12
C TYR A 222 0.10 23.09 11.26
N GLY A 223 1.37 22.72 11.09
CA GLY A 223 2.12 21.99 12.10
C GLY A 223 2.49 22.83 13.30
N SER A 224 3.08 22.18 14.31
CA SER A 224 3.62 22.86 15.50
C SER A 224 4.70 23.90 15.17
N THR A 225 5.37 23.74 14.03
CA THR A 225 6.40 24.66 13.50
C THR A 225 5.82 25.76 12.59
N GLY A 226 4.50 25.79 12.37
CA GLY A 226 3.83 26.78 11.52
C GLY A 226 3.87 26.47 10.01
N GLY A 227 4.48 25.36 9.59
CA GLY A 227 4.47 24.92 8.19
C GLY A 227 3.09 24.44 7.74
N LEU A 228 2.68 24.77 6.52
CA LEU A 228 1.46 24.25 5.89
C LEU A 228 1.64 22.76 5.60
N ILE A 229 0.75 21.94 6.15
CA ILE A 229 0.80 20.49 6.04
C ILE A 229 -0.22 19.97 5.02
N TYR A 230 -1.43 20.56 4.99
CA TYR A 230 -2.44 20.24 3.99
C TYR A 230 -3.35 21.44 3.69
N ARG A 231 -3.97 21.42 2.51
CA ARG A 231 -5.00 22.37 2.07
C ARG A 231 -6.08 21.65 1.29
N TYR A 232 -7.33 21.74 1.73
CA TYR A 232 -8.48 21.08 1.14
C TYR A 232 -9.64 22.04 0.88
N LEU A 233 -10.37 21.81 -0.22
CA LEU A 233 -11.61 22.53 -0.49
C LEU A 233 -12.79 21.82 0.18
N VAL A 234 -13.62 22.57 0.90
CA VAL A 234 -14.87 22.07 1.46
C VAL A 234 -15.91 21.91 0.34
N SER A 235 -16.60 20.77 0.29
CA SER A 235 -17.65 20.54 -0.70
C SER A 235 -18.85 21.49 -0.52
N GLU A 236 -19.74 21.55 -1.51
CA GLU A 236 -20.99 22.33 -1.44
C GLU A 236 -21.87 21.96 -0.24
N LYS A 237 -21.74 20.74 0.28
CA LYS A 237 -22.48 20.22 1.44
C LYS A 237 -21.79 20.49 2.78
N GLY A 238 -20.69 21.23 2.79
CA GLY A 238 -19.91 21.52 3.99
C GLY A 238 -19.07 20.35 4.50
N LEU A 239 -18.75 19.39 3.61
CA LEU A 239 -18.01 18.18 3.95
C LEU A 239 -16.61 18.20 3.35
N VAL A 240 -15.61 17.80 4.15
CA VAL A 240 -14.28 17.41 3.67
C VAL A 240 -14.11 15.93 3.95
N TYR A 241 -14.17 15.13 2.88
CA TYR A 241 -13.86 13.71 2.94
C TYR A 241 -12.53 13.44 2.25
N LYS A 242 -11.52 13.00 3.01
CA LYS A 242 -10.24 12.55 2.47
C LYS A 242 -9.92 11.20 3.08
N SER A 243 -9.88 10.17 2.24
CA SER A 243 -9.39 8.86 2.66
C SER A 243 -7.87 8.84 2.62
N PHE A 244 -7.29 7.77 3.15
CA PHE A 244 -5.88 7.45 2.93
C PHE A 244 -5.45 7.62 1.46
N TYR A 245 -6.30 7.21 0.50
CA TYR A 245 -6.00 7.25 -0.93
C TYR A 245 -6.29 8.60 -1.62
N SER A 246 -6.94 9.55 -0.96
CA SER A 246 -7.34 10.83 -1.60
C SER A 246 -6.71 12.07 -0.98
N GLY A 247 -5.79 11.90 -0.03
CA GLY A 247 -4.96 12.97 0.53
C GLY A 247 -4.52 12.72 1.97
N GLY A 248 -5.26 11.88 2.71
CA GLY A 248 -4.96 11.55 4.10
C GLY A 248 -5.17 12.70 5.07
N PHE A 249 -5.06 12.40 6.36
CA PHE A 249 -5.17 13.37 7.44
C PHE A 249 -4.14 13.03 8.54
N PRO A 250 -3.51 14.02 9.19
CA PRO A 250 -2.52 13.77 10.24
C PRO A 250 -3.12 13.02 11.43
N THR A 251 -2.26 12.28 12.13
CA THR A 251 -2.59 11.56 13.37
C THR A 251 -2.30 12.38 14.63
N PHE A 252 -1.55 13.47 14.51
CA PHE A 252 -1.14 14.34 15.60
C PHE A 252 -1.95 15.65 15.65
N ALA A 253 -1.95 16.30 16.81
CA ALA A 253 -2.62 17.58 17.00
C ALA A 253 -1.96 18.71 16.20
N HIS A 254 -2.76 19.52 15.53
CA HIS A 254 -2.31 20.58 14.63
C HIS A 254 -3.32 21.73 14.61
N THR A 255 -2.92 22.89 14.05
CA THR A 255 -3.81 24.04 13.93
C THR A 255 -4.58 23.93 12.62
N LEU A 256 -5.91 23.85 12.70
CA LEU A 256 -6.81 23.84 11.56
C LEU A 256 -7.35 25.25 11.34
N VAL A 257 -7.21 25.76 10.12
CA VAL A 257 -7.69 27.08 9.72
C VAL A 257 -8.76 26.89 8.65
N PHE A 258 -9.99 27.31 8.94
CA PHE A 258 -11.06 27.41 7.96
C PHE A 258 -11.12 28.85 7.44
N GLY A 259 -10.84 29.03 6.15
CA GLY A 259 -10.90 30.31 5.45
C GLY A 259 -12.12 30.41 4.54
N PHE A 260 -12.82 31.54 4.59
CA PHE A 260 -13.85 31.92 3.61
C PHE A 260 -13.79 33.42 3.38
N ALA A 261 -13.68 33.86 2.11
CA ALA A 261 -13.40 35.26 1.77
C ALA A 261 -12.16 35.80 2.53
N ASP A 262 -12.33 36.88 3.29
CA ASP A 262 -11.35 37.52 4.17
C ASP A 262 -11.43 37.06 5.63
N LYS A 263 -12.28 36.07 5.97
CA LYS A 263 -12.41 35.50 7.32
C LYS A 263 -11.63 34.20 7.46
N GLN A 264 -11.02 34.03 8.63
CA GLN A 264 -10.30 32.84 9.02
C GLN A 264 -10.71 32.41 10.43
N TYR A 265 -11.02 31.13 10.60
CA TYR A 265 -11.32 30.50 11.89
C TYR A 265 -10.24 29.50 12.22
N MET A 266 -9.54 29.71 13.32
CA MET A 266 -8.43 28.87 13.75
C MET A 266 -8.86 28.04 14.95
N VAL A 267 -8.59 26.73 14.90
CA VAL A 267 -8.85 25.81 16.02
C VAL A 267 -7.70 24.81 16.14
N VAL A 268 -7.29 24.51 17.36
CA VAL A 268 -6.37 23.40 17.61
C VAL A 268 -7.18 22.11 17.53
N PHE A 269 -6.90 21.30 16.50
CA PHE A 269 -7.61 20.06 16.23
C PHE A 269 -6.73 18.86 16.59
N ASP A 270 -7.25 18.00 17.46
CA ASP A 270 -6.60 16.75 17.85
C ASP A 270 -7.38 15.56 17.23
N PRO A 271 -6.87 14.95 16.15
CA PRO A 271 -7.56 13.88 15.44
C PRO A 271 -7.82 12.67 16.33
N SER A 272 -6.91 12.36 17.26
CA SER A 272 -6.96 11.15 18.09
C SER A 272 -8.23 11.03 18.93
N ARG A 273 -8.84 12.17 19.28
CA ARG A 273 -10.09 12.26 20.06
C ARG A 273 -11.35 11.97 19.26
N HIS A 274 -11.22 11.94 17.93
CA HIS A 274 -12.34 11.84 16.99
C HIS A 274 -12.27 10.61 16.08
N VAL A 275 -11.37 9.67 16.37
CA VAL A 275 -11.16 8.45 15.56
C VAL A 275 -12.11 7.34 15.99
N SER A 276 -12.80 6.77 15.00
CA SER A 276 -13.47 5.46 15.11
C SER A 276 -13.07 4.61 13.91
N ASN A 277 -12.49 3.42 14.13
CA ASN A 277 -12.06 2.49 13.07
C ASN A 277 -11.15 3.12 11.99
N GLY A 278 -10.23 4.01 12.38
CA GLY A 278 -9.31 4.68 11.44
C GLY A 278 -9.93 5.81 10.61
N LEU A 279 -11.20 6.16 10.88
CA LEU A 279 -11.90 7.31 10.33
C LEU A 279 -12.07 8.38 11.43
N VAL A 280 -11.49 9.55 11.22
CA VAL A 280 -11.73 10.76 12.00
C VAL A 280 -13.06 11.35 11.57
N ASN A 281 -14.04 11.38 12.47
CA ASN A 281 -15.34 12.00 12.21
C ASN A 281 -15.54 13.16 13.17
N ALA A 282 -15.47 14.39 12.65
CA ALA A 282 -15.55 15.59 13.47
C ALA A 282 -16.48 16.64 12.85
N THR A 283 -17.21 17.34 13.70
CA THR A 283 -18.04 18.48 13.31
C THR A 283 -17.45 19.75 13.92
N LEU A 284 -17.07 20.70 13.07
CA LEU A 284 -16.53 21.99 13.46
C LEU A 284 -17.64 23.03 13.34
N ARG A 285 -17.91 23.74 14.44
CA ARG A 285 -18.90 24.81 14.50
C ARG A 285 -18.23 26.16 14.34
N LEU A 286 -18.79 27.00 13.47
CA LEU A 286 -18.40 28.38 13.28
C LEU A 286 -19.33 29.24 14.16
N PRO A 287 -18.85 29.76 15.30
CA PRO A 287 -19.71 30.37 16.33
C PRO A 287 -20.30 31.72 15.91
N ASP A 288 -19.72 32.37 14.90
CA ASP A 288 -20.13 33.70 14.48
C ASP A 288 -20.52 33.72 12.99
N ALA A 289 -20.98 32.58 12.46
CA ALA A 289 -21.33 32.44 11.05
C ALA A 289 -22.73 31.83 10.86
N VAL A 290 -23.48 32.33 9.89
CA VAL A 290 -24.78 31.79 9.48
C VAL A 290 -24.79 31.52 7.99
N SER A 291 -25.04 30.26 7.62
CA SER A 291 -25.10 29.80 6.24
C SER A 291 -26.44 30.17 5.62
N LEU A 292 -26.42 30.98 4.56
CA LEU A 292 -27.61 31.27 3.75
C LEU A 292 -27.70 30.34 2.52
N GLY A 293 -26.66 29.56 2.27
CA GLY A 293 -26.54 28.62 1.18
C GLY A 293 -25.10 28.50 0.68
N VAL A 294 -24.95 27.82 -0.44
CA VAL A 294 -23.65 27.61 -1.09
C VAL A 294 -23.08 28.98 -1.52
N ASN A 295 -21.83 29.30 -1.13
CA ASN A 295 -21.16 30.61 -1.32
C ASN A 295 -21.84 31.83 -0.66
N ARG A 296 -22.74 31.62 0.30
CA ARG A 296 -23.54 32.71 0.90
C ARG A 296 -23.54 32.58 2.40
N ILE A 297 -22.95 33.56 3.09
CA ILE A 297 -22.73 33.48 4.53
C ILE A 297 -22.81 34.86 5.17
N LEU A 298 -23.35 34.91 6.38
CA LEU A 298 -23.32 36.07 7.25
C LEU A 298 -22.28 35.82 8.34
N PHE A 299 -21.37 36.77 8.54
CA PHE A 299 -20.43 36.76 9.67
C PHE A 299 -20.76 37.86 10.66
N PHE A 300 -20.76 37.51 11.93
CA PHE A 300 -21.01 38.40 13.05
C PHE A 300 -19.69 38.71 13.74
N ASN A 301 -19.45 39.97 14.10
CA ASN A 301 -18.26 40.35 14.87
C ASN A 301 -18.51 40.33 16.39
N CYS A 302 -19.48 39.54 16.83
CA CYS A 302 -19.93 39.48 18.21
C CYS A 302 -20.55 38.10 18.50
N ALA A 303 -20.66 37.77 19.78
CA ALA A 303 -21.39 36.58 20.20
C ALA A 303 -22.89 36.75 19.91
N VAL A 304 -23.43 35.81 19.15
CA VAL A 304 -24.85 35.77 18.75
C VAL A 304 -25.51 34.49 19.24
N GLU A 305 -26.71 34.61 19.80
CA GLU A 305 -27.55 33.46 20.12
C GLU A 305 -28.58 33.21 18.99
N PRO A 306 -28.67 31.97 18.47
CA PRO A 306 -29.62 31.63 17.42
C PRO A 306 -31.04 31.58 17.99
N VAL A 307 -31.95 32.39 17.44
CA VAL A 307 -33.38 32.38 17.85
C VAL A 307 -34.24 31.65 16.82
N PHE A 308 -34.13 32.01 15.55
CA PHE A 308 -34.90 31.39 14.48
C PHE A 308 -34.19 31.47 13.13
N TYR A 309 -34.28 30.38 12.37
CA TYR A 309 -33.85 30.31 10.98
C TYR A 309 -34.99 29.71 10.15
N GLY A 310 -35.41 30.43 9.11
CA GLY A 310 -36.46 29.98 8.21
C GLY A 310 -36.17 30.36 6.77
N ARG A 311 -36.43 29.45 5.84
CA ARG A 311 -36.27 29.70 4.40
C ARG A 311 -37.55 29.35 3.68
N SER A 312 -38.10 30.31 2.95
CA SER A 312 -39.32 30.15 2.15
C SER A 312 -39.09 30.77 0.77
N GLY A 313 -38.96 29.92 -0.26
CA GLY A 313 -38.62 30.34 -1.61
C GLY A 313 -37.29 31.11 -1.66
N ASN A 314 -37.36 32.37 -2.10
CA ASN A 314 -36.20 33.26 -2.24
C ASN A 314 -35.90 34.06 -0.97
N THR A 315 -36.72 33.93 0.07
CA THR A 315 -36.59 34.69 1.31
C THR A 315 -36.00 33.81 2.40
N THR A 316 -34.92 34.26 3.00
CA THR A 316 -34.30 33.67 4.19
C THR A 316 -34.44 34.65 5.35
N VAL A 317 -35.02 34.20 6.45
CA VAL A 317 -35.24 34.98 7.67
C VAL A 317 -34.35 34.40 8.76
N VAL A 318 -33.51 35.26 9.32
CA VAL A 318 -32.58 34.94 10.40
C VAL A 318 -32.87 35.88 11.56
N ILE A 319 -33.30 35.31 12.68
CA ILE A 319 -33.51 36.05 13.93
C ILE A 319 -32.42 35.62 14.90
N ILE A 320 -31.67 36.60 15.38
CA ILE A 320 -30.58 36.43 16.33
C ILE A 320 -30.80 37.34 17.53
N ASP A 321 -30.22 36.95 18.66
CA ASP A 321 -30.06 37.82 19.82
C ASP A 321 -28.59 38.15 19.99
N ALA A 322 -28.26 39.43 19.84
CA ALA A 322 -26.89 39.94 19.90
C ALA A 322 -26.59 40.50 21.30
N GLN A 323 -25.52 40.05 21.94
CA GLN A 323 -25.16 40.55 23.28
C GLN A 323 -24.65 42.01 23.29
N GLY A 324 -24.39 42.60 22.13
CA GLY A 324 -23.96 43.99 21.95
C GLY A 324 -24.28 44.52 20.56
N SER A 325 -23.87 45.75 20.24
CA SER A 325 -23.96 46.27 18.86
C SER A 325 -22.97 45.52 17.97
N CYS A 326 -23.46 44.90 16.90
CA CYS A 326 -22.66 44.00 16.06
C CYS A 326 -22.55 44.51 14.64
N THR A 327 -21.33 44.54 14.11
CA THR A 327 -21.13 44.66 12.67
C THR A 327 -21.31 43.29 12.03
N VAL A 328 -22.20 43.21 11.05
CA VAL A 328 -22.48 42.01 10.27
C VAL A 328 -21.94 42.18 8.87
N GLU A 329 -21.17 41.20 8.43
CA GLU A 329 -20.61 41.16 7.09
C GLU A 329 -21.30 40.03 6.31
N ALA A 330 -22.07 40.42 5.31
CA ALA A 330 -22.81 39.50 4.45
C ALA A 330 -22.09 39.31 3.13
N TYR A 331 -21.84 38.05 2.77
CA TYR A 331 -21.16 37.66 1.54
C TYR A 331 -22.13 36.94 0.62
N PHE A 332 -22.21 37.44 -0.62
CA PHE A 332 -23.06 36.90 -1.69
C PHE A 332 -22.26 36.72 -2.96
N GLN A 333 -22.67 35.82 -3.86
CA GLN A 333 -22.00 35.72 -5.15
C GLN A 333 -22.34 36.94 -6.01
N ARG A 334 -21.38 37.47 -6.79
CA ARG A 334 -21.54 38.69 -7.61
C ARG A 334 -22.76 38.64 -8.54
N ASP A 335 -23.10 37.47 -9.07
CA ASP A 335 -24.20 37.30 -10.02
C ASP A 335 -25.59 37.23 -9.36
N ASP A 336 -25.64 37.19 -8.02
CA ASP A 336 -26.90 37.15 -7.29
C ASP A 336 -27.50 38.57 -7.17
N SER A 337 -28.80 38.68 -7.40
CA SER A 337 -29.57 39.84 -6.99
C SER A 337 -30.01 39.63 -5.54
N VAL A 338 -29.57 40.49 -4.63
CA VAL A 338 -29.82 40.35 -3.19
C VAL A 338 -30.33 41.65 -2.59
N GLU A 339 -31.38 41.55 -1.79
CA GLU A 339 -31.88 42.63 -0.93
C GLU A 339 -31.82 42.17 0.53
N VAL A 340 -31.14 42.96 1.38
CA VAL A 340 -31.01 42.68 2.81
C VAL A 340 -31.83 43.71 3.59
N PHE A 341 -32.65 43.22 4.50
CA PHE A 341 -33.46 44.01 5.42
C PHE A 341 -33.07 43.70 6.86
N VAL A 342 -32.80 44.73 7.66
CA VAL A 342 -32.52 44.62 9.09
C VAL A 342 -33.62 45.39 9.83
N ASN A 343 -34.43 44.69 10.62
CA ASN A 343 -35.59 45.28 11.32
C ASN A 343 -36.45 46.16 10.38
N ASP A 344 -36.79 45.60 9.22
CA ASP A 344 -37.57 46.23 8.14
C ASP A 344 -36.90 47.42 7.41
N SER A 345 -35.67 47.79 7.79
CA SER A 345 -34.87 48.78 7.07
C SER A 345 -34.04 48.13 5.96
N ARG A 346 -34.15 48.64 4.73
CA ARG A 346 -33.39 48.13 3.58
C ARG A 346 -31.95 48.63 3.64
N ILE A 347 -30.99 47.70 3.61
CA ILE A 347 -29.57 48.00 3.47
C ILE A 347 -29.24 48.14 1.98
N GLN A 348 -28.57 49.24 1.61
CA GLN A 348 -28.09 49.46 0.25
C GLN A 348 -26.56 49.37 0.20
N GLY A 349 -26.05 48.74 -0.85
CA GLY A 349 -24.64 48.70 -1.18
C GLY A 349 -23.98 47.34 -0.98
N GLY A 350 -22.84 47.17 -1.65
CA GLY A 350 -21.97 46.02 -1.55
C GLY A 350 -20.64 46.36 -2.21
N VAL A 351 -19.53 46.02 -1.56
CA VAL A 351 -18.20 46.13 -2.14
C VAL A 351 -17.92 44.84 -2.87
N GLU A 352 -17.65 44.93 -4.17
CA GLU A 352 -17.24 43.77 -4.94
C GLU A 352 -15.81 43.37 -4.60
N THR A 353 -15.61 42.08 -4.36
CA THR A 353 -14.34 41.44 -4.07
C THR A 353 -14.23 40.15 -4.86
N SER A 354 -13.06 39.53 -4.85
CA SER A 354 -12.87 38.19 -5.40
C SER A 354 -12.22 37.29 -4.35
N TRP A 355 -12.60 36.03 -4.36
CA TRP A 355 -12.06 35.02 -3.46
C TRP A 355 -11.86 33.72 -4.21
N SER A 356 -10.61 33.26 -4.30
CA SER A 356 -10.25 31.99 -4.95
C SER A 356 -10.88 31.84 -6.35
N GLY A 357 -10.85 32.92 -7.15
CA GLY A 357 -11.41 32.94 -8.51
C GLY A 357 -12.93 33.16 -8.60
N VAL A 358 -13.65 33.26 -7.49
CA VAL A 358 -15.09 33.55 -7.43
C VAL A 358 -15.30 35.03 -7.14
N GLY A 359 -16.16 35.71 -7.91
CA GLY A 359 -16.59 37.08 -7.60
C GLY A 359 -17.61 37.09 -6.47
N ILE A 360 -17.34 37.84 -5.41
CA ILE A 360 -18.18 37.94 -4.20
C ILE A 360 -18.54 39.42 -3.95
N SER A 361 -19.79 39.70 -3.59
CA SER A 361 -20.23 41.00 -3.09
C SER A 361 -20.31 40.96 -1.56
N LYS A 362 -19.64 41.91 -0.90
CA LYS A 362 -19.61 42.07 0.56
C LYS A 362 -20.47 43.27 0.97
N THR A 363 -21.51 43.04 1.75
CA THR A 363 -22.34 44.10 2.34
C THR A 363 -22.10 44.14 3.85
N VAL A 364 -21.78 45.30 4.39
CA VAL A 364 -21.54 45.49 5.83
C VAL A 364 -22.65 46.35 6.41
N PHE A 365 -23.25 45.91 7.51
CA PHE A 365 -24.30 46.64 8.22
C PHE A 365 -24.21 46.42 9.72
N GLU A 366 -24.82 47.30 10.50
CA GLU A 366 -24.85 47.21 11.96
C GLU A 366 -26.18 46.64 12.44
N VAL A 367 -26.10 45.81 13.47
CA VAL A 367 -27.24 45.20 14.16
C VAL A 367 -27.21 45.67 15.62
N PRO A 368 -28.30 46.26 16.13
CA PRO A 368 -28.36 46.73 17.51
C PRO A 368 -28.33 45.56 18.50
N ALA A 369 -27.92 45.85 19.74
CA ALA A 369 -27.96 44.88 20.83
C ALA A 369 -29.40 44.40 21.07
N GLY A 370 -29.54 43.12 21.40
CA GLY A 370 -30.82 42.43 21.58
C GLY A 370 -31.29 41.72 20.31
N ARG A 371 -32.59 41.41 20.30
CA ARG A 371 -33.23 40.63 19.23
C ARG A 371 -33.37 41.44 17.95
N SER A 372 -32.75 40.95 16.89
CA SER A 372 -32.81 41.58 15.57
C SER A 372 -33.26 40.59 14.50
N ASN A 373 -34.03 41.08 13.54
CA ASN A 373 -34.54 40.32 12.40
C ASN A 373 -33.78 40.70 11.13
N ILE A 374 -33.06 39.75 10.56
CA ILE A 374 -32.35 39.89 9.29
C ILE A 374 -33.10 39.08 8.23
N THR A 375 -33.69 39.77 7.27
CA THR A 375 -34.37 39.15 6.14
C THR A 375 -33.56 39.35 4.88
N VAL A 376 -33.20 38.26 4.21
CA VAL A 376 -32.44 38.26 2.96
C VAL A 376 -33.34 37.73 1.85
N ILE A 377 -33.63 38.56 0.86
CA ILE A 377 -34.34 38.17 -0.36
C ILE A 377 -33.30 38.03 -1.46
N SER A 378 -33.19 36.85 -2.05
CA SER A 378 -32.12 36.54 -3.00
C SER A 378 -32.61 35.71 -4.18
N TRP A 379 -32.31 36.16 -5.39
CA TRP A 379 -32.57 35.43 -6.63
C TRP A 379 -31.29 34.78 -7.12
N PHE A 380 -31.16 33.48 -6.87
CA PHE A 380 -29.94 32.74 -7.15
C PHE A 380 -29.80 32.39 -8.63
N ARG A 381 -28.65 32.70 -9.24
CA ARG A 381 -28.32 32.33 -10.63
C ARG A 381 -27.31 31.19 -10.75
N GLY A 382 -27.28 30.30 -9.76
CA GLY A 382 -26.36 29.17 -9.67
C GLY A 382 -25.28 29.36 -8.60
N TYR A 383 -24.19 28.60 -8.71
CA TYR A 383 -23.03 28.72 -7.83
C TYR A 383 -21.72 28.49 -8.61
N ALA A 384 -20.73 29.34 -8.36
CA ALA A 384 -19.38 29.17 -8.90
C ALA A 384 -18.50 28.38 -7.90
N ARG A 385 -17.70 27.43 -8.40
CA ARG A 385 -16.80 26.66 -7.55
C ARG A 385 -15.48 27.42 -7.33
N PRO A 386 -14.99 27.60 -6.10
CA PRO A 386 -13.67 28.15 -5.84
C PRO A 386 -12.55 27.33 -6.48
N ILE A 387 -11.58 28.03 -7.06
CA ILE A 387 -10.36 27.46 -7.64
C ILE A 387 -9.28 27.53 -6.57
N VAL A 388 -8.94 26.37 -6.01
CA VAL A 388 -7.97 26.25 -4.92
C VAL A 388 -7.01 25.12 -5.27
N GLU A 389 -5.72 25.40 -5.17
CA GLU A 389 -4.68 24.39 -5.29
C GLU A 389 -4.66 23.55 -4.02
N GLU A 390 -5.26 22.36 -4.05
CA GLU A 390 -5.24 21.44 -2.92
C GLU A 390 -3.80 20.94 -2.66
N GLN A 391 -3.43 20.76 -1.40
CA GLN A 391 -2.17 20.14 -1.00
C GLN A 391 -2.48 18.97 -0.05
N PRO A 392 -2.25 17.71 -0.46
CA PRO A 392 -2.54 16.57 0.39
C PRO A 392 -1.53 16.42 1.52
N PHE A 393 -2.00 15.98 2.69
CA PHE A 393 -1.16 15.67 3.86
C PHE A 393 -0.05 14.67 3.50
N THR A 394 -0.39 13.64 2.72
CA THR A 394 0.57 12.62 2.29
C THR A 394 1.73 13.16 1.46
N ALA A 395 1.57 14.30 0.77
CA ALA A 395 2.68 14.94 0.06
C ALA A 395 3.64 15.67 1.01
N SER A 396 3.19 16.11 2.19
CA SER A 396 4.07 16.73 3.20
C SER A 396 4.92 15.72 3.98
N LEU A 397 4.49 14.45 4.03
CA LEU A 397 5.20 13.38 4.73
C LEU A 397 6.46 12.92 4.01
N VAL A 398 6.54 13.18 2.70
CA VAL A 398 7.72 12.88 1.92
C VAL A 398 8.29 14.23 1.53
N ASP A 399 9.53 14.51 1.91
CA ASP A 399 10.27 15.72 1.53
C ASP A 399 10.65 15.67 0.03
N LEU A 400 9.70 15.26 -0.79
CA LEU A 400 9.80 15.12 -2.23
C LEU A 400 9.49 16.48 -2.82
N ASN A 401 10.54 17.14 -3.27
CA ASN A 401 10.38 18.15 -4.28
C ASN A 401 9.80 17.46 -5.52
N ILE A 402 8.50 17.63 -5.77
CA ILE A 402 7.75 16.98 -6.87
C ILE A 402 8.36 17.34 -8.25
N LEU A 403 9.16 18.41 -8.27
CA LEU A 403 9.92 18.90 -9.41
C LEU A 403 11.24 18.14 -9.66
N GLU A 404 11.69 17.30 -8.73
CA GLU A 404 12.94 16.51 -8.80
C GLU A 404 12.66 14.99 -8.77
N PRO A 405 12.19 14.40 -9.88
CA PRO A 405 11.81 12.98 -9.97
C PRO A 405 12.99 12.01 -9.77
N GLU A 406 14.23 12.49 -9.77
CA GLU A 406 15.44 11.68 -9.62
C GLU A 406 15.48 10.93 -8.29
N SER A 407 15.00 11.57 -7.22
CA SER A 407 14.88 10.97 -5.89
C SER A 407 13.94 9.75 -5.90
N LEU A 408 12.75 9.88 -6.50
CA LEU A 408 11.79 8.78 -6.66
C LEU A 408 12.36 7.62 -7.47
N ILE A 409 13.06 7.93 -8.56
CA ILE A 409 13.68 6.92 -9.43
C ILE A 409 14.77 6.16 -8.67
N TYR A 410 15.63 6.86 -7.95
CA TYR A 410 16.69 6.27 -7.14
C TYR A 410 16.13 5.27 -6.12
N TRP A 411 15.10 5.69 -5.40
CA TRP A 411 14.41 4.86 -4.41
C TRP A 411 13.82 3.59 -5.01
N VAL A 412 13.06 3.72 -6.10
CA VAL A 412 12.46 2.56 -6.78
C VAL A 412 13.54 1.63 -7.33
N SER A 413 14.64 2.18 -7.86
CA SER A 413 15.75 1.38 -8.39
C SER A 413 16.42 0.53 -7.30
N LEU A 414 16.65 1.08 -6.11
CA LEU A 414 17.20 0.34 -4.97
C LEU A 414 16.24 -0.78 -4.54
N THR A 415 14.95 -0.49 -4.45
CA THR A 415 13.93 -1.48 -4.11
C THR A 415 13.87 -2.64 -5.13
N ILE A 416 14.05 -2.34 -6.43
CA ILE A 416 14.15 -3.38 -7.48
C ILE A 416 15.38 -4.25 -7.26
N VAL A 417 16.53 -3.66 -6.94
CA VAL A 417 17.76 -4.43 -6.67
C VAL A 417 17.54 -5.36 -5.48
N ASP A 418 17.01 -4.83 -4.37
CA ASP A 418 16.93 -5.54 -3.10
C ASP A 418 15.86 -6.63 -3.06
N LEU A 419 14.70 -6.38 -3.68
CA LEU A 419 13.53 -7.25 -3.55
C LEU A 419 13.20 -8.05 -4.82
N MET A 420 13.88 -7.76 -5.93
CA MET A 420 13.73 -8.53 -7.17
C MET A 420 15.06 -9.13 -7.63
N ILE A 421 16.10 -8.33 -7.83
CA ILE A 421 17.36 -8.83 -8.40
C ILE A 421 18.09 -9.76 -7.42
N LEU A 422 18.33 -9.34 -6.18
CA LEU A 422 19.04 -10.15 -5.20
C LEU A 422 18.32 -11.47 -4.86
N PRO A 423 16.99 -11.50 -4.62
CA PRO A 423 16.25 -12.76 -4.45
C PRO A 423 16.33 -13.69 -5.67
N LEU A 424 16.30 -13.16 -6.89
CA LEU A 424 16.46 -13.95 -8.10
C LEU A 424 17.88 -14.52 -8.23
N VAL A 425 18.90 -13.72 -7.94
CA VAL A 425 20.29 -14.18 -7.91
C VAL A 425 20.46 -15.29 -6.87
N TYR A 426 19.90 -15.10 -5.67
CA TYR A 426 19.98 -16.07 -4.59
C TYR A 426 19.28 -17.39 -4.92
N THR A 427 18.07 -17.32 -5.48
CA THR A 427 17.34 -18.53 -5.92
C THR A 427 18.06 -19.25 -7.06
N ALA A 428 18.70 -18.52 -7.98
CA ALA A 428 19.56 -19.10 -9.00
C ALA A 428 20.78 -19.79 -8.37
N MET A 429 21.42 -19.20 -7.35
CA MET A 429 22.49 -19.85 -6.60
C MET A 429 22.00 -21.15 -5.96
N LEU A 430 20.85 -21.15 -5.27
CA LEU A 430 20.27 -22.37 -4.70
C LEU A 430 19.97 -23.43 -5.77
N ALA A 431 19.47 -23.03 -6.93
CA ALA A 431 19.26 -23.95 -8.05
C ALA A 431 20.58 -24.56 -8.56
N THR A 432 21.64 -23.76 -8.70
CA THR A 432 22.95 -24.27 -9.11
C THR A 432 23.54 -25.24 -8.08
N VAL A 433 23.46 -24.91 -6.79
CA VAL A 433 23.90 -25.79 -5.69
C VAL A 433 23.11 -27.11 -5.72
N SER A 434 21.79 -27.03 -5.88
CA SER A 434 20.91 -28.21 -6.01
C SER A 434 21.31 -29.08 -7.20
N LEU A 435 21.62 -28.48 -8.35
CA LEU A 435 22.08 -29.21 -9.53
C LEU A 435 23.45 -29.87 -9.30
N THR A 436 24.39 -29.20 -8.64
CA THR A 436 25.69 -29.79 -8.31
C THR A 436 25.55 -30.98 -7.35
N LEU A 437 24.72 -30.85 -6.31
CA LEU A 437 24.42 -31.95 -5.39
C LEU A 437 23.73 -33.12 -6.12
N SER A 438 22.83 -32.82 -7.06
CA SER A 438 22.16 -33.86 -7.84
C SER A 438 23.12 -34.66 -8.73
N ARG A 439 24.18 -34.02 -9.24
CA ARG A 439 25.23 -34.68 -10.02
C ARG A 439 26.07 -35.60 -9.14
N LEU A 440 26.34 -35.20 -7.89
CA LEU A 440 27.02 -36.05 -6.91
C LEU A 440 26.17 -37.29 -6.56
N LEU A 441 24.85 -37.13 -6.39
CA LEU A 441 23.94 -38.23 -6.04
C LEU A 441 23.63 -39.15 -7.24
N GLY A 442 23.37 -38.57 -8.41
CA GLY A 442 22.90 -39.30 -9.60
C GLY A 442 24.00 -39.79 -10.55
N GLY A 443 25.23 -39.27 -10.44
CA GLY A 443 26.40 -39.66 -11.23
C GLY A 443 26.35 -39.31 -12.73
N VAL A 444 25.28 -38.65 -13.20
CA VAL A 444 25.10 -38.22 -14.60
C VAL A 444 24.33 -36.89 -14.63
N SER A 445 24.70 -35.98 -15.52
CA SER A 445 23.95 -34.73 -15.73
C SER A 445 22.50 -35.04 -16.15
N PRO A 446 21.47 -34.45 -15.50
CA PRO A 446 20.08 -34.64 -15.93
C PRO A 446 19.91 -34.13 -17.36
N ARG A 447 19.40 -34.94 -18.28
CA ARG A 447 19.04 -34.48 -19.65
C ARG A 447 18.00 -33.35 -19.63
N VAL A 448 17.19 -33.27 -18.56
CA VAL A 448 16.22 -32.19 -18.32
C VAL A 448 16.91 -30.87 -17.97
N ALA A 449 18.06 -30.90 -17.30
CA ALA A 449 18.82 -29.68 -17.00
C ALA A 449 19.33 -29.00 -18.28
N ARG A 450 19.70 -29.79 -19.29
CA ARG A 450 20.10 -29.33 -20.64
C ARG A 450 19.03 -28.50 -21.36
N LEU A 451 17.76 -28.83 -21.14
CA LEU A 451 16.60 -28.13 -21.70
C LEU A 451 16.29 -26.82 -20.97
N ILE A 452 16.69 -26.70 -19.70
CA ILE A 452 16.42 -25.50 -18.86
C ILE A 452 17.61 -24.53 -18.90
N THR A 453 18.85 -25.01 -19.03
CA THR A 453 20.06 -24.17 -19.00
C THR A 453 20.66 -23.87 -20.37
N GLY A 454 20.10 -24.39 -21.46
CA GLY A 454 20.55 -24.07 -22.82
C GLY A 454 22.01 -24.44 -23.14
N VAL A 455 22.57 -25.45 -22.46
CA VAL A 455 23.94 -26.00 -22.69
C VAL A 455 23.91 -27.52 -22.61
#